data_AF-A0A1W9UFU9-F1
#
_entry.id   AF-A0A1W9UFU9-F1
#
_cell.length_a   1.000
_cell.length_b   1.000
_cell.length_c   1.000
_cell.angle_alpha   90.00
_cell.angle_beta   90.00
_cell.angle_gamma   90.00
#
_symmetry.space_group_name_H-M   'P 1'
#
loop_
_entity.id
_entity.type
_entity.pdbx_description
1 polymer ?
#
loop_
_entity_poly.entity_id
_entity_poly.type
_entity_poly.pdbx_seq_one_letter_code
_entity_poly.pdbx_strand_id
1 'polypeptide(L)'
;MSDLAVKQKAEDMIAYGYVALRQFPKSERHVLSQEIRQSLWRLLRLIVVCNRRYYKKTTLQDLDAELDLLRSQVRMAQSLGYLPFKKYEVWS
;
A
#
# COMPACT_ATOMS: atom_id res chain seq x y z
N MET A 1 1.63 -21.47 8.05
CA MET A 1 0.27 -21.10 7.61
C MET A 1 0.05 -19.58 7.60
N SER A 2 0.72 -18.82 8.49
CA SER A 2 0.61 -17.36 8.64
C SER A 2 1.22 -16.56 7.48
N ASP A 3 2.35 -16.99 6.92
CA ASP A 3 3.08 -16.24 5.89
C ASP A 3 2.31 -16.13 4.55
N LEU A 4 1.45 -17.11 4.23
CA LEU A 4 0.59 -17.08 3.05
C LEU A 4 -0.57 -16.08 3.22
N ALA A 5 -1.12 -15.97 4.44
CA ALA A 5 -2.26 -15.12 4.72
C ALA A 5 -1.90 -13.62 4.66
N VAL A 6 -0.71 -13.24 5.10
CA VAL A 6 -0.23 -11.84 5.01
C VAL A 6 0.00 -11.44 3.56
N LYS A 7 0.56 -12.33 2.75
CA LYS A 7 0.75 -12.11 1.32
C LYS A 7 -0.59 -11.93 0.60
N GLN A 8 -1.57 -12.80 0.85
CA GLN A 8 -2.89 -12.70 0.24
C GLN A 8 -3.57 -11.37 0.58
N LYS A 9 -3.54 -10.96 1.85
CA LYS A 9 -4.09 -9.65 2.26
C LYS A 9 -3.42 -8.47 1.56
N ALA A 10 -2.11 -8.54 1.33
CA ALA A 10 -1.40 -7.49 0.59
C ALA A 10 -1.82 -7.47 -0.89
N GLU A 11 -2.02 -8.62 -1.51
CA GLU A 11 -2.54 -8.72 -2.89
C GLU A 11 -3.96 -8.17 -3.00
N ASP A 12 -4.83 -8.47 -2.04
CA ASP A 12 -6.19 -7.93 -1.97
C ASP A 12 -6.18 -6.40 -1.79
N MET A 13 -5.28 -5.88 -0.93
CA MET A 13 -5.07 -4.44 -0.74
C MET A 13 -4.59 -3.76 -2.01
N ILE A 14 -3.67 -4.40 -2.77
CA ILE A 14 -3.21 -3.89 -4.06
C ILE A 14 -4.38 -3.82 -5.06
N ALA A 15 -5.18 -4.89 -5.15
CA ALA A 15 -6.33 -4.93 -6.05
C ALA A 15 -7.33 -3.80 -5.74
N TYR A 16 -7.65 -3.59 -4.45
CA TYR A 16 -8.47 -2.46 -4.02
C TYR A 16 -7.83 -1.12 -4.38
N GLY A 17 -6.52 -0.99 -4.16
CA GLY A 17 -5.80 0.24 -4.41
C GLY A 17 -5.83 0.67 -5.88
N TYR A 18 -5.72 -0.25 -6.82
CA TYR A 18 -5.87 0.05 -8.24
C TYR A 18 -7.26 0.61 -8.60
N VAL A 19 -8.32 0.09 -7.96
CA VAL A 19 -9.69 0.57 -8.18
C VAL A 19 -9.88 1.98 -7.62
N ALA A 20 -9.39 2.24 -6.41
CA ALA A 20 -9.49 3.55 -5.77
C ALA A 20 -8.63 4.62 -6.48
N LEU A 21 -7.44 4.27 -6.94
CA LEU A 21 -6.57 5.17 -7.72
C LEU A 21 -7.15 5.56 -9.10
N ARG A 22 -8.12 4.81 -9.63
CA ARG A 22 -8.79 5.13 -10.91
C ARG A 22 -9.62 6.42 -10.83
N GLN A 23 -10.00 6.85 -9.62
CA GLN A 23 -10.80 8.06 -9.39
C GLN A 23 -9.97 9.35 -9.36
N PHE A 24 -8.64 9.25 -9.41
CA PHE A 24 -7.77 10.42 -9.33
C PHE A 24 -7.87 11.28 -10.59
N PRO A 25 -7.83 12.63 -10.44
CA PRO A 25 -7.79 13.53 -11.57
C PRO A 25 -6.51 13.32 -12.40
N LYS A 26 -6.59 13.57 -13.71
CA LYS A 26 -5.48 13.29 -14.66
C LYS A 26 -4.17 14.00 -14.27
N SER A 27 -4.24 15.18 -13.66
CA SER A 27 -3.08 15.96 -13.20
C SER A 27 -2.26 15.23 -12.14
N GLU A 28 -2.92 14.57 -11.19
CA GLU A 28 -2.28 13.91 -10.03
C GLU A 28 -2.11 12.40 -10.22
N ARG A 29 -2.68 11.87 -11.29
CA ARG A 29 -2.55 10.46 -11.67
C ARG A 29 -1.11 10.04 -11.94
N HIS A 30 -0.22 10.97 -12.27
CA HIS A 30 1.18 10.69 -12.58
C HIS A 30 2.12 10.90 -11.39
N VAL A 31 1.69 11.62 -10.34
CA VAL A 31 2.51 11.89 -9.17
C VAL A 31 2.06 10.99 -8.02
N LEU A 32 0.99 11.37 -7.32
CA LEU A 32 0.57 10.66 -6.11
C LEU A 32 0.08 9.23 -6.38
N SER A 33 -0.68 9.04 -7.47
CA SER A 33 -1.19 7.71 -7.83
C SER A 33 -0.07 6.75 -8.23
N GLN A 34 0.98 7.25 -8.87
CA GLN A 34 2.13 6.43 -9.24
C GLN A 34 2.95 6.06 -8.00
N GLU A 35 3.21 7.02 -7.12
CA GLU A 35 3.90 6.81 -5.83
C GLU A 35 3.20 5.74 -4.98
N ILE A 36 1.87 5.83 -4.82
CA ILE A 36 1.09 4.84 -4.07
C ILE A 36 1.22 3.44 -4.69
N ARG A 37 1.18 3.32 -6.03
CA ARG A 37 1.37 2.03 -6.70
C ARG A 37 2.76 1.47 -6.45
N GLN A 38 3.78 2.30 -6.50
CA GLN A 38 5.15 1.87 -6.24
C GLN A 38 5.31 1.37 -4.80
N SER A 39 4.75 2.09 -3.83
CA SER A 39 4.76 1.69 -2.41
C SER A 39 4.01 0.37 -2.18
N LEU A 40 2.83 0.21 -2.79
CA LEU A 40 2.05 -1.03 -2.79
C LEU A 40 2.86 -2.25 -3.27
N TRP A 41 3.55 -2.13 -4.42
CA TRP A 41 4.39 -3.20 -4.95
C TRP A 41 5.65 -3.43 -4.11
N ARG A 42 6.22 -2.38 -3.53
CA ARG A 42 7.38 -2.48 -2.63
C ARG A 42 7.01 -3.23 -1.35
N LEU A 43 5.84 -2.98 -0.78
CA LEU A 43 5.33 -3.69 0.39
C LEU A 43 5.16 -5.19 0.10
N LEU A 44 4.57 -5.56 -1.04
CA LEU A 44 4.49 -6.97 -1.46
C LEU A 44 5.87 -7.61 -1.62
N ARG A 45 6.83 -6.89 -2.21
CA ARG A 45 8.21 -7.36 -2.35
C ARG A 45 8.85 -7.61 -0.98
N LEU A 46 8.67 -6.71 -0.02
CA LEU A 46 9.18 -6.85 1.34
C LEU A 46 8.56 -8.05 2.04
N ILE A 47 7.25 -8.30 1.89
CA ILE A 47 6.59 -9.50 2.42
C ILE A 47 7.22 -10.78 1.85
N VAL A 48 7.41 -10.85 0.53
CA VAL A 48 8.02 -12.02 -0.12
C VAL A 48 9.46 -12.24 0.35
N VAL A 49 10.25 -11.18 0.50
CA VAL A 49 11.62 -11.25 1.01
C VAL A 49 11.65 -11.66 2.48
N CYS A 50 10.76 -11.11 3.30
CA CYS A 50 10.65 -11.43 4.72
C CYS A 50 10.27 -12.90 4.94
N ASN A 51 9.42 -13.45 4.07
CA ASN A 51 9.04 -14.87 4.10
C ASN A 51 10.19 -15.80 3.70
N ARG A 52 11.14 -15.34 2.88
CA ARG A 52 12.31 -16.12 2.45
C ARG A 52 13.53 -15.99 3.35
N ARG A 53 13.65 -14.93 4.16
CA ARG A 53 14.81 -14.68 5.02
C ARG A 53 14.76 -15.46 6.33
N TYR A 54 15.93 -15.95 6.75
CA TYR A 54 16.13 -16.61 8.05
C TYR A 54 16.16 -15.61 9.21
N TYR A 55 16.67 -14.39 8.99
CA TYR A 55 16.67 -13.29 9.96
C TYR A 55 15.66 -12.21 9.55
N LYS A 56 14.51 -12.20 10.22
CA LYS A 56 13.35 -11.36 9.85
C LYS A 56 13.36 -9.94 10.44
N LYS A 57 14.21 -9.66 11.44
CA LYS A 57 14.09 -8.45 12.28
C LYS A 57 14.22 -7.13 11.51
N THR A 58 15.24 -6.99 10.65
CA THR A 58 15.45 -5.77 9.85
C THR A 58 14.40 -5.63 8.75
N THR A 59 14.04 -6.74 8.09
CA THR A 59 13.06 -6.71 6.99
C THR A 59 11.63 -6.45 7.48
N LEU A 60 11.30 -6.83 8.72
CA LEU A 60 10.03 -6.45 9.36
C LEU A 60 9.97 -4.94 9.66
N GLN A 61 11.08 -4.33 10.10
CA GLN A 61 11.13 -2.87 10.30
C GLN A 61 10.96 -2.12 8.98
N ASP A 62 11.60 -2.60 7.91
CA ASP A 62 11.43 -2.02 6.57
C ASP A 62 9.97 -2.15 6.08
N LEU A 63 9.33 -3.28 6.37
CA LEU A 63 7.91 -3.51 6.06
C LEU A 63 7.01 -2.52 6.80
N ASP A 64 7.22 -2.33 8.11
CA ASP A 64 6.43 -1.42 8.93
C ASP A 64 6.59 0.04 8.46
N ALA A 65 7.82 0.46 8.14
CA ALA A 65 8.11 1.80 7.61
C ALA A 65 7.40 2.05 6.27
N GLU A 66 7.41 1.07 5.37
CA GLU A 66 6.72 1.16 4.08
C GLU A 66 5.20 1.23 4.26
N LEU A 67 4.65 0.51 5.24
CA LEU A 67 3.22 0.52 5.56
C LEU A 67 2.78 1.87 6.13
N ASP A 68 3.58 2.49 6.98
CA ASP A 68 3.32 3.85 7.49
C ASP A 68 3.46 4.93 6.41
N LEU A 69 4.38 4.75 5.46
CA LEU A 69 4.46 5.60 4.27
C LEU A 69 3.17 5.49 3.44
N LEU A 70 2.71 4.27 3.14
CA LEU A 70 1.47 4.03 2.40
C LEU A 70 0.27 4.69 3.08
N ARG A 71 0.12 4.53 4.40
CA ARG A 71 -0.95 5.19 5.18
C ARG A 71 -0.88 6.71 5.07
N SER A 72 0.32 7.28 5.08
CA SER A 72 0.52 8.72 4.96
C SER A 72 0.17 9.23 3.56
N GLN A 73 0.53 8.48 2.51
CA GLN A 73 0.14 8.78 1.14
C GLN A 73 -1.39 8.72 0.95
N VAL A 74 -2.06 7.72 1.55
CA VAL A 74 -3.53 7.58 1.52
C VAL A 74 -4.23 8.72 2.27
N ARG A 75 -3.72 9.12 3.45
CA ARG A 75 -4.21 10.31 4.18
C ARG A 75 -4.01 11.60 3.39
N MET A 76 -2.90 11.75 2.68
CA MET A 76 -2.65 12.89 1.83
C MET A 76 -3.62 12.91 0.64
N ALA A 77 -3.88 11.75 0.02
CA ALA A 77 -4.88 11.61 -1.04
C ALA A 77 -6.29 12.01 -0.57
N GLN A 78 -6.66 11.63 0.65
CA GLN A 78 -7.93 12.02 1.26
C GLN A 78 -7.99 13.53 1.51
N SER A 79 -6.93 14.11 2.09
CA SER A 79 -6.83 15.54 2.39
C SER A 79 -6.91 16.41 1.13
N LEU A 80 -6.37 15.92 0.02
CA LEU A 80 -6.46 16.56 -1.30
C LEU A 80 -7.81 16.35 -1.99
N GLY A 81 -8.73 15.59 -1.39
CA GLY A 81 -10.07 15.33 -1.92
C GLY A 81 -10.10 14.29 -3.06
N TYR A 82 -9.00 13.57 -3.31
CA TYR A 82 -8.93 12.57 -4.37
C TYR A 82 -9.56 11.23 -4.00
N LEU A 83 -9.74 10.98 -2.69
CA LEU A 83 -10.47 9.82 -2.18
C LEU A 83 -11.72 10.25 -1.42
N PRO A 84 -12.92 9.75 -1.80
CA PRO A 84 -14.11 9.93 -0.99
C PRO A 84 -13.98 9.18 0.35
N PHE A 85 -14.48 9.78 1.44
CA PHE A 85 -14.33 9.31 2.83
C PHE A 85 -14.68 7.82 3.03
N LYS A 86 -15.74 7.32 2.37
CA LYS A 86 -16.14 5.90 2.40
C LYS A 86 -15.08 4.93 1.90
N LYS A 87 -14.21 5.36 0.97
CA LYS A 87 -13.11 4.52 0.47
C LYS A 87 -11.87 4.61 1.34
N TYR A 88 -11.68 5.73 2.02
CA TYR A 88 -10.64 5.88 3.03
C TYR A 88 -10.92 4.96 4.22
N GLU A 89 -12.17 4.85 4.67
CA GLU A 89 -12.57 4.00 5.80
C GLU A 89 -12.38 2.49 5.53
N VAL A 90 -12.46 2.07 4.27
CA VAL A 90 -12.19 0.67 3.87
C VAL A 90 -10.69 0.41 3.67
N TRP A 91 -9.90 1.45 3.40
CA TRP A 91 -8.46 1.34 3.18
C TRP A 91 -7.65 1.47 4.49
N SER A 92 -8.07 2.36 5.40
CA SER A 92 -7.41 2.61 6.69
C SER A 92 -7.58 1.48 7.68
#